data_AF-A0A8T4UKT7-F1
#
_entry.id   AF-A0A8T4UKT7-F1
#
_cell.length_a   1.000
_cell.length_b   1.000
_cell.length_c   1.000
_cell.angle_alpha   90.00
_cell.angle_beta   90.00
_cell.angle_gamma   90.00
#
_symmetry.space_group_name_H-M   'P 1'
#
loop_
_entity.id
_entity.type
_entity.pdbx_description
1 polymer ?
#
loop_
_entity_poly.entity_id
_entity_poly.type
_entity_poly.pdbx_seq_one_letter_code
_entity_poly.pdbx_strand_id
1 'polypeptide(L)'
;MEGELEKKISFGITELQIRALVVINKNVNQLYPVVHPEVINLYISNTQEIDKWNNLHPEDRIRHLPEFLESLRGRWTMDLGTKFCPPNLNRDVARQVIARIIKRAVKEGELNQEIVDNERRYRCSIGSFLVGEDIVEKLGQDHFVLYDKERSFYYPTKEGRTLLATMGGYASLEQSKGVHGLSKEQIILNAGNAGKKGGVTALRNKSGIHALTVQERREIGKLGALAMGMNPWNQETVDYLISLVTNPGYKFPEDHNHRGLPNWQKITEELNSKCETSRSVRAVMLKYRRASCR
;
A
#
# COMPACT_ATOMS: atom_id res chain seq x y z
N MET A 1 45.40 13.32 -8.46
CA MET A 1 44.06 13.94 -8.42
C MET A 1 43.22 13.56 -7.21
N GLU A 2 43.56 12.53 -6.42
CA GLU A 2 42.83 12.23 -5.16
C GLU A 2 43.17 13.22 -4.03
N GLY A 3 44.42 13.70 -3.93
CA GLY A 3 44.84 14.61 -2.84
C GLY A 3 44.43 16.08 -2.97
N GLU A 4 43.82 16.50 -4.09
CA GLU A 4 43.39 17.90 -4.29
C GLU A 4 41.90 18.11 -4.00
N LEU A 5 41.08 17.06 -4.15
CA LEU A 5 39.67 17.07 -3.76
C LEU A 5 39.52 17.02 -2.22
N GLU A 6 40.35 16.21 -1.56
CA GLU A 6 40.40 16.12 -0.08
C GLU A 6 40.84 17.44 0.58
N LYS A 7 41.75 18.19 -0.06
CA LYS A 7 42.20 19.51 0.42
C LYS A 7 41.21 20.65 0.18
N LYS A 8 40.26 20.53 -0.76
CA LYS A 8 39.20 21.53 -0.97
C LYS A 8 37.94 21.30 -0.13
N ILE A 9 37.83 20.12 0.49
CA ILE A 9 36.68 19.72 1.32
C ILE A 9 36.93 19.96 2.83
N SER A 10 38.14 20.36 3.22
CA SER A 10 38.58 20.43 4.63
C SER A 10 38.13 21.67 5.41
N PHE A 11 37.11 22.42 4.97
CA PHE A 11 36.45 23.43 5.80
C PHE A 11 34.95 23.16 5.87
N GLY A 12 34.55 22.33 6.85
CA GLY A 12 33.18 22.31 7.35
C GLY A 12 32.24 21.23 6.80
N ILE A 13 32.73 20.13 6.23
CA ILE A 13 31.91 18.93 6.01
C ILE A 13 32.16 17.93 7.14
N THR A 14 31.10 17.46 7.82
CA THR A 14 31.28 16.41 8.84
C THR A 14 31.73 15.11 8.18
N GLU A 15 32.56 14.34 8.87
CA GLU A 15 33.11 13.08 8.36
C GLU A 15 32.01 12.11 7.88
N LEU A 16 30.85 12.11 8.54
CA LEU A 16 29.67 11.35 8.15
C LEU A 16 29.08 11.77 6.79
N GLN A 17 29.08 13.07 6.47
CA GLN A 17 28.56 13.60 5.21
C GLN A 17 29.51 13.31 4.04
N ILE A 18 30.82 13.41 4.27
CA ILE A 18 31.83 12.98 3.28
C ILE A 18 31.66 11.49 3.01
N ARG A 19 31.49 10.67 4.05
CA ARG A 19 31.28 9.22 3.91
C ARG A 19 29.98 8.91 3.16
N ALA A 20 28.87 9.56 3.46
CA ALA A 20 27.60 9.35 2.74
C ALA A 20 27.69 9.72 1.26
N LEU A 21 28.33 10.84 0.92
CA LEU A 21 28.51 11.27 -0.49
C LEU A 21 29.49 10.36 -1.24
N VAL A 22 30.56 9.91 -0.59
CA VAL A 22 31.51 8.92 -1.14
C VAL A 22 30.83 7.58 -1.37
N VAL A 23 29.95 7.15 -0.45
CA VAL A 23 29.16 5.92 -0.56
C VAL A 23 28.15 6.02 -1.70
N ILE A 24 27.43 7.13 -1.83
CA ILE A 24 26.48 7.34 -2.93
C ILE A 24 27.24 7.34 -4.27
N ASN A 25 28.32 8.10 -4.39
CA ASN A 25 29.12 8.17 -5.62
C ASN A 25 29.72 6.80 -6.00
N LYS A 26 30.30 6.08 -5.03
CA LYS A 26 30.86 4.74 -5.23
C LYS A 26 29.80 3.71 -5.64
N ASN A 27 28.61 3.75 -5.03
CA ASN A 27 27.52 2.82 -5.34
C ASN A 27 26.84 3.12 -6.67
N VAL A 28 26.68 4.38 -7.05
CA VAL A 28 26.14 4.78 -8.37
C VAL A 28 27.08 4.32 -9.49
N ASN A 29 28.40 4.53 -9.33
CA ASN A 29 29.41 4.08 -10.30
C ASN A 29 29.49 2.55 -10.42
N GLN A 30 29.24 1.82 -9.33
CA GLN A 30 29.23 0.34 -9.35
C GLN A 30 27.95 -0.25 -9.94
N LEU A 31 26.79 0.38 -9.72
CA LEU A 31 25.49 -0.12 -10.20
C LEU A 31 25.23 0.24 -11.67
N TYR A 32 25.87 1.28 -12.18
CA TYR A 32 25.72 1.75 -13.56
C TYR A 32 27.07 2.08 -14.20
N PRO A 33 27.93 1.09 -14.50
CA PRO A 33 29.26 1.31 -15.06
C PRO A 33 29.25 1.95 -16.46
N VAL A 34 28.08 2.01 -17.11
CA VAL A 34 27.86 2.58 -18.45
C VAL A 34 27.31 4.01 -18.39
N VAL A 35 26.92 4.51 -17.20
CA VAL A 35 26.60 5.93 -17.05
C VAL A 35 27.93 6.67 -17.10
N HIS A 36 28.17 7.34 -18.22
CA HIS A 36 29.42 8.02 -18.53
C HIS A 36 29.92 8.82 -17.30
N PRO A 37 31.14 8.59 -16.81
CA PRO A 37 31.76 9.39 -15.76
C PRO A 37 31.70 10.89 -16.07
N GLU A 38 31.68 11.24 -17.35
CA GLU A 38 31.48 12.58 -17.88
C GLU A 38 30.11 13.16 -17.56
N VAL A 39 29.03 12.36 -17.52
CA VAL A 39 27.67 12.83 -17.15
C VAL A 39 27.58 13.09 -15.66
N ILE A 40 28.16 12.21 -14.83
CA ILE A 40 28.24 12.42 -13.38
C ILE A 40 29.11 13.65 -13.08
N ASN A 41 30.25 13.80 -13.77
CA ASN A 41 31.12 14.97 -13.66
C ASN A 41 30.44 16.25 -14.17
N LEU A 42 29.70 16.22 -15.28
CA LEU A 42 28.94 17.36 -15.82
C LEU A 42 27.84 17.82 -14.84
N TYR A 43 27.25 16.87 -14.09
CA TYR A 43 26.23 17.15 -13.08
C TYR A 43 26.82 17.64 -11.76
N ILE A 44 27.95 17.08 -11.30
CA ILE A 44 28.71 17.60 -10.16
C ILE A 44 29.28 18.99 -10.49
N SER A 45 29.63 19.24 -11.75
CA SER A 45 30.12 20.53 -12.22
C SER A 45 29.01 21.52 -12.60
N ASN A 46 27.72 21.16 -12.53
CA ASN A 46 26.67 22.15 -12.69
C ASN A 46 26.45 22.85 -11.34
N THR A 47 27.32 23.83 -11.15
CA THR A 47 27.73 24.32 -9.84
C THR A 47 26.63 25.11 -9.13
N GLN A 48 25.56 25.57 -9.76
CA GLN A 48 24.66 26.55 -9.12
C GLN A 48 23.97 26.10 -7.82
N GLU A 49 23.52 24.85 -7.67
CA GLU A 49 22.92 24.38 -6.40
C GLU A 49 23.99 24.01 -5.37
N ILE A 50 25.10 23.46 -5.84
CA ILE A 50 26.25 23.13 -4.99
C ILE A 50 26.92 24.44 -4.52
N ASP A 51 26.93 25.49 -5.33
CA ASP A 51 27.42 26.83 -5.04
C ASP A 51 26.45 27.53 -4.10
N LYS A 52 25.14 27.47 -4.35
CA LYS A 52 24.14 27.96 -3.39
C LYS A 52 24.32 27.28 -2.04
N TRP A 53 24.47 25.96 -2.03
CA TRP A 53 24.74 25.17 -0.83
C TRP A 53 26.06 25.54 -0.14
N ASN A 54 27.13 25.70 -0.92
CA ASN A 54 28.45 26.09 -0.44
C ASN A 54 28.51 27.55 0.01
N ASN A 55 27.55 28.38 -0.41
CA ASN A 55 27.40 29.77 0.03
C ASN A 55 26.50 29.90 1.26
N LEU A 56 25.80 28.84 1.69
CA LEU A 56 25.11 28.82 2.97
C LEU A 56 26.11 28.79 4.12
N HIS A 57 25.79 29.48 5.22
CA HIS A 57 26.55 29.40 6.45
C HIS A 57 26.54 27.94 6.97
N PRO A 58 27.65 27.41 7.54
CA PRO A 58 27.75 26.00 7.92
C PRO A 58 26.63 25.49 8.83
N GLU A 59 26.13 26.34 9.72
CA GLU A 59 25.03 26.00 10.63
C GLU A 59 23.67 25.88 9.91
N ASP A 60 23.45 26.70 8.88
CA ASP A 60 22.24 26.68 8.08
C ASP A 60 22.21 25.49 7.10
N ARG A 61 23.38 24.96 6.73
CA ARG A 61 23.46 23.76 5.87
C ARG A 61 22.76 22.55 6.51
N ILE A 62 22.90 22.34 7.82
CA ILE A 62 22.22 21.21 8.47
C ILE A 62 20.70 21.38 8.37
N ARG A 63 20.20 22.61 8.54
CA ARG A 63 18.77 22.93 8.40
C ARG A 63 18.28 22.70 6.97
N HIS A 64 19.06 23.10 5.96
CA HIS A 64 18.67 23.04 4.55
C HIS A 64 18.98 21.71 3.83
N LEU A 65 19.59 20.75 4.53
CA LEU A 65 20.02 19.48 3.95
C LEU A 65 18.86 18.68 3.33
N PRO A 66 17.67 18.59 3.97
CA PRO A 66 16.53 17.90 3.37
C PRO A 66 16.07 18.54 2.06
N GLU A 67 16.01 19.88 1.98
CA GLU A 67 15.60 20.60 0.76
C GLU A 67 16.64 20.46 -0.35
N PHE A 68 17.93 20.48 -0.02
CA PHE A 68 19.00 20.26 -0.97
C PHE A 68 18.96 18.83 -1.54
N LEU A 69 18.78 17.83 -0.67
CA LEU A 69 18.63 16.43 -1.09
C LEU A 69 17.36 16.20 -1.91
N GLU A 70 16.26 16.91 -1.62
CA GLU A 70 15.04 16.84 -2.43
C GLU A 70 15.15 17.58 -3.77
N SER A 71 15.85 18.72 -3.81
CA SER A 71 16.21 19.42 -5.05
C SER A 71 17.03 18.51 -5.97
N LEU A 72 18.01 17.79 -5.40
CA LEU A 72 18.80 16.79 -6.09
C LEU A 72 17.97 15.59 -6.53
N ARG A 73 17.09 15.04 -5.67
CA ARG A 73 16.22 13.89 -5.98
C ARG A 73 15.20 14.24 -7.07
N GLY A 74 14.56 15.39 -6.97
CA GLY A 74 13.58 15.89 -7.95
C GLY A 74 14.21 16.02 -9.33
N ARG A 75 15.41 16.61 -9.41
CA ARG A 75 16.18 16.68 -10.65
C ARG A 75 16.63 15.31 -11.14
N TRP A 76 17.15 14.45 -10.27
CA TRP A 76 17.52 13.08 -10.65
C TRP A 76 16.32 12.31 -11.23
N THR A 77 15.16 12.43 -10.62
CA THR A 77 13.93 11.76 -11.06
C THR A 77 13.45 12.31 -12.40
N MET A 78 13.55 13.63 -12.59
CA MET A 78 13.15 14.32 -13.81
C MET A 78 14.13 14.05 -14.97
N ASP A 79 15.44 14.06 -14.72
CA ASP A 79 16.48 13.83 -15.73
C ASP A 79 16.63 12.35 -16.09
N LEU A 80 16.52 11.42 -15.13
CA LEU A 80 16.42 9.98 -15.41
C LEU A 80 15.13 9.65 -16.15
N GLY A 81 14.03 10.34 -15.81
CA GLY A 81 12.72 10.15 -16.42
C GLY A 81 12.58 10.75 -17.82
N THR A 82 13.40 11.74 -18.18
CA THR A 82 13.32 12.41 -19.50
C THR A 82 14.42 11.96 -20.46
N LYS A 83 15.61 11.62 -19.98
CA LYS A 83 16.75 11.32 -20.86
C LYS A 83 17.07 9.83 -21.04
N PHE A 84 16.62 8.94 -20.14
CA PHE A 84 17.21 7.58 -20.09
C PHE A 84 16.27 6.37 -20.01
N CYS A 85 14.94 6.47 -19.78
CA CYS A 85 14.04 5.29 -19.88
C CYS A 85 12.52 5.60 -19.88
N PRO A 86 11.65 4.68 -20.36
CA PRO A 86 10.21 4.91 -20.51
C PRO A 86 9.45 5.10 -19.17
N PRO A 87 8.36 5.89 -19.15
CA PRO A 87 7.72 6.41 -17.93
C PRO A 87 7.20 5.37 -16.93
N ASN A 88 6.94 4.14 -17.38
CA ASN A 88 6.26 3.12 -16.56
C ASN A 88 7.20 2.24 -15.73
N LEU A 89 8.52 2.31 -15.96
CA LEU A 89 9.53 1.55 -15.22
C LEU A 89 10.13 2.34 -14.03
N ASN A 90 9.78 3.63 -13.91
CA ASN A 90 10.61 4.61 -13.22
C ASN A 90 10.47 4.58 -11.69
N ARG A 91 9.25 4.45 -11.17
CA ARG A 91 9.00 4.64 -9.73
C ARG A 91 9.45 3.46 -8.87
N ASP A 92 9.20 2.24 -9.34
CA ASP A 92 9.52 1.03 -8.58
C ASP A 92 11.02 0.71 -8.62
N VAL A 93 11.69 0.96 -9.75
CA VAL A 93 13.14 0.78 -9.86
C VAL A 93 13.87 1.82 -9.01
N ALA A 94 13.50 3.10 -9.08
CA ALA A 94 14.08 4.14 -8.24
C ALA A 94 13.87 3.85 -6.74
N ARG A 95 12.66 3.43 -6.37
CA ARG A 95 12.33 3.02 -4.99
C ARG A 95 13.19 1.82 -4.54
N GLN A 96 13.40 0.83 -5.39
CA GLN A 96 14.23 -0.34 -5.09
C GLN A 96 15.71 0.02 -4.93
N VAL A 97 16.25 0.91 -5.78
CA VAL A 97 17.64 1.38 -5.70
C VAL A 97 17.87 2.16 -4.41
N ILE A 98 17.00 3.11 -4.08
CA ILE A 98 17.07 3.88 -2.83
C ILE A 98 16.96 2.94 -1.62
N ALA A 99 16.03 1.97 -1.65
CA ALA A 99 15.88 1.00 -0.57
C ALA A 99 17.13 0.12 -0.37
N ARG A 100 17.84 -0.25 -1.45
CA ARG A 100 19.09 -1.03 -1.38
C ARG A 100 20.24 -0.19 -0.82
N ILE A 101 20.35 1.07 -1.23
CA ILE A 101 21.36 2.00 -0.72
C ILE A 101 21.16 2.21 0.78
N ILE A 102 19.93 2.50 1.22
CA ILE A 102 19.62 2.70 2.63
C ILE A 102 19.88 1.43 3.44
N LYS A 103 19.45 0.24 2.96
CA LYS A 103 19.67 -1.03 3.67
C LYS A 103 21.16 -1.35 3.83
N ARG A 104 21.97 -1.02 2.82
CA ARG A 104 23.43 -1.17 2.88
C ARG A 104 24.05 -0.20 3.88
N ALA A 105 23.70 1.08 3.82
CA ALA A 105 24.20 2.10 4.75
C ALA A 105 23.88 1.75 6.21
N VAL A 106 22.70 1.21 6.51
CA VAL A 106 22.38 0.70 7.84
C VAL A 106 23.26 -0.50 8.21
N LYS A 107 23.42 -1.48 7.30
CA LYS A 107 24.25 -2.66 7.55
C LYS A 107 25.72 -2.29 7.81
N GLU A 108 26.23 -1.28 7.13
CA GLU A 108 27.61 -0.78 7.27
C GLU A 108 27.75 0.18 8.48
N GLY A 109 26.68 0.44 9.23
CA GLY A 109 26.68 1.30 10.42
C GLY A 109 26.68 2.80 10.10
N GLU A 110 26.51 3.16 8.84
CA GLU A 110 26.54 4.53 8.33
C GLU A 110 25.22 5.28 8.55
N LEU A 111 24.12 4.56 8.76
CA LEU A 111 22.80 5.11 9.05
C LEU A 111 22.13 4.36 10.21
N ASN A 112 21.52 5.10 11.14
CA ASN A 112 20.75 4.49 12.23
C ASN A 112 19.42 3.91 11.67
N GLN A 113 19.14 2.64 11.98
CA GLN A 113 17.93 1.93 11.59
C GLN A 113 16.64 2.65 12.04
N GLU A 114 16.65 3.29 13.22
CA GLU A 114 15.51 4.04 13.75
C GLU A 114 15.15 5.25 12.88
N ILE A 115 16.16 5.95 12.35
CA ILE A 115 15.97 7.08 11.43
C ILE A 115 15.31 6.59 10.14
N VAL A 116 15.78 5.45 9.61
CA VAL A 116 15.23 4.84 8.38
C VAL A 116 13.79 4.37 8.57
N ASP A 117 13.48 3.78 9.72
CA ASP A 117 12.14 3.27 10.02
C ASP A 117 11.14 4.40 10.25
N ASN A 118 11.58 5.49 10.86
CA ASN A 118 10.81 6.73 10.96
C ASN A 118 10.56 7.31 9.56
N GLU A 119 11.59 7.50 8.75
CA GLU A 119 11.47 8.05 7.38
C GLU A 119 10.53 7.23 6.49
N ARG A 120 10.57 5.89 6.59
CA ARG A 120 9.62 4.99 5.91
C ARG A 120 8.19 5.12 6.41
N ARG A 121 7.97 5.20 7.73
CA ARG A 121 6.63 5.42 8.31
C ARG A 121 6.06 6.76 7.88
N TYR A 122 6.88 7.80 7.84
CA TYR A 122 6.49 9.12 7.36
C TYR A 122 6.16 9.06 5.85
N ARG A 123 7.04 8.53 4.99
CA ARG A 123 6.84 8.50 3.52
C ARG A 123 5.67 7.66 3.02
N CYS A 124 5.32 6.55 3.67
CA CYS A 124 4.16 5.74 3.24
C CYS A 124 2.80 6.41 3.52
N SER A 125 2.78 7.48 4.32
CA SER A 125 1.56 8.29 4.58
C SER A 125 1.49 9.59 3.78
N ILE A 126 2.62 10.03 3.18
CA ILE A 126 2.75 11.29 2.45
C ILE A 126 2.27 11.10 1.01
N GLY A 127 0.95 11.05 0.83
CA GLY A 127 0.37 11.72 -0.31
C GLY A 127 0.37 13.21 -0.03
N SER A 128 1.40 13.95 -0.47
CA SER A 128 1.35 15.36 -0.89
C SER A 128 0.32 16.32 -0.25
N PHE A 129 0.34 16.55 1.06
CA PHE A 129 -0.41 17.66 1.67
C PHE A 129 0.49 18.48 2.60
N LEU A 130 1.45 19.20 2.02
CA LEU A 130 1.97 20.40 2.68
C LEU A 130 1.01 21.54 2.35
N VAL A 131 0.62 22.31 3.36
CA VAL A 131 -0.24 23.49 3.20
C VAL A 131 0.52 24.75 3.58
N GLY A 132 0.24 25.85 2.89
CA GLY A 132 0.81 27.15 3.20
C GLY A 132 0.20 27.77 4.47
N GLU A 133 0.84 28.81 4.97
CA GLU A 133 0.42 29.58 6.14
C GLU A 133 -1.01 30.12 6.03
N ASP A 134 -1.42 30.52 4.82
CA ASP A 134 -2.76 31.03 4.51
C ASP A 134 -3.88 30.03 4.86
N ILE A 135 -3.64 28.75 4.59
CA ILE A 135 -4.58 27.67 4.92
C ILE A 135 -4.60 27.42 6.43
N VAL A 136 -3.47 27.56 7.10
CA VAL A 136 -3.34 27.36 8.56
C VAL A 136 -3.99 28.49 9.34
N GLU A 137 -3.81 29.74 8.91
CA GLU A 137 -4.49 30.90 9.49
C GLU A 137 -6.01 30.75 9.39
N LYS A 138 -6.49 30.29 8.22
CA LYS A 138 -7.92 30.11 7.98
C LYS A 138 -8.54 29.00 8.81
N LEU A 139 -7.80 27.93 9.06
CA LEU A 139 -8.32 26.71 9.67
C LEU A 139 -7.95 26.54 11.14
N GLY A 140 -7.00 27.32 11.65
CA GLY A 140 -6.52 27.27 13.03
C GLY A 140 -5.26 26.41 13.16
N GLN A 141 -4.29 26.92 13.92
CA GLN A 141 -2.97 26.30 14.10
C GLN A 141 -3.02 24.91 14.74
N ASP A 142 -4.03 24.61 15.58
CA ASP A 142 -4.17 23.33 16.27
C ASP A 142 -4.34 22.12 15.33
N HIS A 143 -4.69 22.37 14.06
CA HIS A 143 -4.87 21.35 13.04
C HIS A 143 -3.62 21.09 12.20
N PHE A 144 -2.53 21.79 12.46
CA PHE A 144 -1.32 21.74 11.63
C PHE A 144 -0.04 21.78 12.46
N VAL A 145 0.98 21.09 11.98
CA VAL A 145 2.32 21.07 12.57
C VAL A 145 3.26 21.76 11.61
N LEU A 146 3.98 22.78 12.08
CA LEU A 146 4.99 23.46 11.27
C LEU A 146 6.04 22.44 10.80
N TYR A 147 6.17 22.30 9.49
CA TYR A 147 7.08 21.35 8.86
C TYR A 147 8.36 22.04 8.41
N ASP A 148 8.23 23.20 7.76
CA ASP A 148 9.33 24.04 7.30
C ASP A 148 9.02 25.50 7.66
N LYS A 149 9.83 26.04 8.57
CA LYS A 149 9.65 27.39 9.12
C LYS A 149 9.97 28.49 8.11
N GLU A 150 10.89 28.25 7.18
CA GLU A 150 11.39 29.29 6.29
C GLU A 150 10.50 29.46 5.06
N ARG A 151 9.80 28.38 4.69
CA ARG A 151 8.79 28.40 3.62
C ARG A 151 7.36 28.52 4.14
N SER A 152 7.20 28.61 5.46
CA SER A 152 5.91 28.55 6.13
C SER A 152 5.02 27.39 5.65
N PHE A 153 5.60 26.17 5.55
CA PHE A 153 4.84 24.97 5.23
C PHE A 153 4.47 24.18 6.47
N TYR A 154 3.25 23.68 6.46
CA TYR A 154 2.70 22.93 7.56
C TYR A 154 2.15 21.58 7.09
N TYR A 155 2.21 20.63 8.02
CA TYR A 155 1.66 19.30 7.84
C TYR A 155 0.34 19.17 8.62
N PRO A 156 -0.75 18.72 8.00
CA PRO A 156 -2.02 18.58 8.69
C PRO A 156 -1.98 17.41 9.69
N THR A 157 -2.51 17.64 10.89
CA THR A 157 -2.82 16.58 11.87
C THR A 157 -3.89 15.65 11.30
N LYS A 158 -4.29 14.61 12.04
CA LYS A 158 -5.39 13.73 11.60
C LYS A 158 -6.69 14.53 11.43
N GLU A 159 -6.94 15.43 12.36
CA GLU A 159 -8.06 16.36 12.40
C GLU A 159 -7.94 17.35 11.23
N GLY A 160 -6.77 17.94 11.01
CA GLY A 160 -6.50 18.82 9.86
C GLY A 160 -6.71 18.15 8.51
N ARG A 161 -6.33 16.88 8.36
CA ARG A 161 -6.59 16.11 7.13
C ARG A 161 -8.08 15.92 6.88
N THR A 162 -8.84 15.67 7.94
CA THR A 162 -10.30 15.54 7.87
C THR A 162 -10.92 16.87 7.43
N LEU A 163 -10.46 17.97 8.01
CA LEU A 163 -10.93 19.32 7.68
C LEU A 163 -10.63 19.69 6.21
N LEU A 164 -9.40 19.46 5.76
CA LEU A 164 -8.99 19.68 4.37
C LEU A 164 -9.80 18.82 3.38
N ALA A 165 -10.04 17.54 3.70
CA ALA A 165 -10.86 16.67 2.87
C ALA A 165 -12.30 17.18 2.77
N THR A 166 -12.87 17.64 3.88
CA THR A 166 -14.20 18.25 3.93
C THR A 166 -14.27 19.51 3.07
N MET A 167 -13.27 20.40 3.18
CA MET A 167 -13.20 21.61 2.34
C MET A 167 -13.03 21.28 0.86
N GLY A 168 -12.20 20.30 0.51
CA GLY A 168 -12.06 19.84 -0.87
C GLY A 168 -13.38 19.30 -1.43
N GLY A 169 -14.15 18.62 -0.59
CA GLY A 169 -15.52 18.19 -0.90
C GLY A 169 -16.46 19.37 -1.16
N TYR A 170 -16.47 20.38 -0.28
CA TYR A 170 -17.30 21.59 -0.43
C TYR A 170 -16.91 22.43 -1.64
N ALA A 171 -15.61 22.67 -1.87
CA ALA A 171 -15.15 23.41 -3.04
C ALA A 171 -15.50 22.68 -4.34
N SER A 172 -15.42 21.34 -4.34
CA SER A 172 -15.87 20.52 -5.48
C SER A 172 -17.37 20.61 -5.69
N LEU A 173 -18.17 20.63 -4.62
CA LEU A 173 -19.62 20.83 -4.66
C LEU A 173 -19.98 22.22 -5.22
N GLU A 174 -19.41 23.30 -4.67
CA GLU A 174 -19.64 24.67 -5.13
C GLU A 174 -19.28 24.85 -6.61
N GLN A 175 -18.17 24.27 -7.05
CA GLN A 175 -17.74 24.33 -8.45
C GLN A 175 -18.48 23.33 -9.35
N SER A 176 -19.40 22.53 -8.81
CA SER A 176 -20.08 21.44 -9.53
C SER A 176 -19.12 20.50 -10.26
N LYS A 177 -17.97 20.18 -9.62
CA LYS A 177 -16.93 19.30 -10.16
C LYS A 177 -16.93 17.93 -9.48
N GLY A 178 -16.54 16.91 -10.25
CA GLY A 178 -16.39 15.55 -9.75
C GLY A 178 -17.70 14.94 -9.24
N VAL A 179 -17.60 13.95 -8.34
CA VAL A 179 -18.78 13.26 -7.78
C VAL A 179 -19.62 14.18 -6.91
N HIS A 180 -19.00 15.14 -6.22
CA HIS A 180 -19.68 16.08 -5.34
C HIS A 180 -20.52 17.11 -6.10
N GLY A 181 -20.20 17.42 -7.34
CA GLY A 181 -20.99 18.31 -8.19
C GLY A 181 -22.20 17.68 -8.87
N LEU A 182 -22.42 16.39 -8.70
CA LEU A 182 -23.53 15.67 -9.35
C LEU A 182 -24.77 15.65 -8.47
N SER A 183 -25.95 15.76 -9.08
CA SER A 183 -27.21 15.47 -8.40
C SER A 183 -27.30 13.99 -8.01
N LYS A 184 -28.18 13.66 -7.05
CA LYS A 184 -28.40 12.25 -6.65
C LYS A 184 -28.81 11.38 -7.84
N GLU A 185 -29.66 11.91 -8.71
CA GLU A 185 -30.14 11.24 -9.92
C GLU A 185 -28.98 11.01 -10.91
N GLN A 186 -28.10 12.00 -11.07
CA GLN A 186 -26.90 11.88 -11.91
C GLN A 186 -25.91 10.85 -11.36
N ILE A 187 -25.72 10.79 -10.03
CA ILE A 187 -24.88 9.78 -9.38
C ILE A 187 -25.45 8.38 -9.67
N ILE A 188 -26.75 8.18 -9.48
CA ILE A 188 -27.42 6.90 -9.74
C ILE A 188 -27.28 6.50 -11.21
N LEU A 189 -27.55 7.43 -12.13
CA LEU A 189 -27.44 7.21 -13.57
C LEU A 189 -26.00 6.85 -13.97
N ASN A 190 -25.02 7.60 -13.47
CA ASN A 190 -23.60 7.37 -13.75
C ASN A 190 -23.11 6.06 -13.17
N ALA A 191 -23.52 5.70 -11.94
CA ALA A 191 -23.21 4.41 -11.34
C ALA A 191 -23.81 3.25 -12.16
N GLY A 192 -25.06 3.38 -12.61
CA GLY A 192 -25.70 2.41 -13.49
C GLY A 192 -24.97 2.26 -14.83
N ASN A 193 -24.59 3.39 -15.46
CA ASN A 193 -23.87 3.40 -16.73
C ASN A 193 -22.44 2.85 -16.60
N ALA A 194 -21.73 3.19 -15.53
CA ALA A 194 -20.40 2.67 -15.22
C ALA A 194 -20.46 1.16 -14.95
N GLY A 195 -21.45 0.69 -14.18
CA GLY A 195 -21.68 -0.73 -13.94
C GLY A 195 -21.97 -1.51 -15.23
N LYS A 196 -22.82 -0.96 -16.10
CA LYS A 196 -23.10 -1.55 -17.42
C LYS A 196 -21.84 -1.59 -18.31
N LYS A 197 -21.12 -0.47 -18.45
CA LYS A 197 -19.88 -0.40 -19.22
C LYS A 197 -18.81 -1.35 -18.67
N GLY A 198 -18.68 -1.42 -17.35
CA GLY A 198 -17.78 -2.34 -16.65
C GLY A 198 -18.13 -3.79 -16.92
N GLY A 199 -19.41 -4.15 -16.79
CA GLY A 199 -19.90 -5.50 -17.10
C GLY A 199 -19.69 -5.90 -18.57
N VAL A 200 -20.00 -5.02 -19.51
CA VAL A 200 -19.76 -5.25 -20.95
C VAL A 200 -18.27 -5.37 -21.26
N THR A 201 -17.43 -4.53 -20.66
CA THR A 201 -15.98 -4.57 -20.86
C THR A 201 -15.37 -5.84 -20.27
N ALA A 202 -15.78 -6.22 -19.06
CA ALA A 202 -15.38 -7.47 -18.41
C ALA A 202 -15.78 -8.69 -19.25
N LEU A 203 -17.01 -8.71 -19.75
CA LEU A 203 -17.48 -9.76 -20.65
C LEU A 203 -16.67 -9.81 -21.96
N ARG A 204 -16.47 -8.67 -22.63
CA ARG A 204 -15.70 -8.56 -23.89
C ARG A 204 -14.25 -9.01 -23.72
N ASN A 205 -13.62 -8.62 -22.62
CA ASN A 205 -12.23 -8.95 -22.32
C ASN A 205 -12.08 -10.34 -21.68
N LYS A 206 -13.18 -11.08 -21.54
CA LYS A 206 -13.24 -12.37 -20.84
C LYS A 206 -12.58 -12.31 -19.45
N SER A 207 -12.77 -11.20 -18.74
CA SER A 207 -12.20 -10.96 -17.42
C SER A 207 -13.28 -10.83 -16.34
N GLY A 208 -12.93 -11.21 -15.11
CA GLY A 208 -13.83 -11.12 -13.96
C GLY A 208 -14.98 -12.15 -13.95
N ILE A 209 -15.85 -12.04 -12.94
CA ILE A 209 -16.89 -13.04 -12.63
C ILE A 209 -17.95 -13.20 -13.73
N HIS A 210 -18.16 -12.15 -14.53
CA HIS A 210 -19.17 -12.10 -15.59
C HIS A 210 -18.71 -12.79 -16.89
N ALA A 211 -17.40 -12.94 -17.09
CA ALA A 211 -16.84 -13.67 -18.22
C ALA A 211 -16.89 -15.20 -18.04
N LEU A 212 -17.04 -15.65 -16.80
CA LEU A 212 -17.04 -17.06 -16.47
C LEU A 212 -18.41 -17.69 -16.73
N THR A 213 -18.38 -18.90 -17.25
CA THR A 213 -19.53 -19.80 -17.27
C THR A 213 -19.96 -20.16 -15.85
N VAL A 214 -21.18 -20.70 -15.71
CA VAL A 214 -21.66 -21.21 -14.41
C VAL A 214 -20.73 -22.30 -13.86
N GLN A 215 -20.20 -23.15 -14.75
CA GLN A 215 -19.27 -24.23 -14.41
C GLN A 215 -17.93 -23.68 -13.92
N GLU A 216 -17.33 -22.73 -14.63
CA GLU A 216 -16.06 -22.11 -14.18
C GLU A 216 -16.20 -21.40 -12.84
N ARG A 217 -17.32 -20.68 -12.61
CA ARG A 217 -17.58 -20.09 -11.29
C ARG A 217 -17.68 -21.13 -10.19
N ARG A 218 -18.29 -22.29 -10.47
CA ARG A 218 -18.38 -23.40 -9.50
C ARG A 218 -17.00 -23.98 -9.20
N GLU A 219 -16.17 -24.18 -10.21
CA GLU A 219 -14.81 -24.69 -10.03
C GLU A 219 -13.93 -23.70 -9.26
N ILE A 220 -13.95 -22.41 -9.59
CA ILE A 220 -13.22 -21.39 -8.83
C ILE A 220 -13.74 -21.31 -7.39
N GLY A 221 -15.05 -21.38 -7.18
CA GLY A 221 -15.64 -21.43 -5.84
C GLY A 221 -15.18 -22.65 -5.04
N LYS A 222 -15.08 -23.82 -5.69
CA LYS A 222 -14.55 -25.06 -5.09
C LYS A 222 -13.07 -24.92 -4.72
N LEU A 223 -12.26 -24.36 -5.61
CA LEU A 223 -10.84 -24.08 -5.34
C LEU A 223 -10.67 -23.07 -4.20
N GLY A 224 -11.47 -22.01 -4.17
CA GLY A 224 -11.46 -21.02 -3.10
C GLY A 224 -11.84 -21.62 -1.74
N ALA A 225 -12.84 -22.50 -1.71
CA ALA A 225 -13.20 -23.24 -0.51
C ALA A 225 -12.03 -24.15 -0.04
N LEU A 226 -11.42 -24.90 -0.95
CA LEU A 226 -10.25 -25.74 -0.64
C LEU A 226 -9.07 -24.93 -0.12
N ALA A 227 -8.77 -23.78 -0.72
CA ALA A 227 -7.69 -22.89 -0.30
C ALA A 227 -7.91 -22.31 1.11
N MET A 228 -9.17 -22.18 1.54
CA MET A 228 -9.53 -21.82 2.92
C MET A 228 -9.59 -23.02 3.88
N GLY A 229 -9.14 -24.20 3.44
CA GLY A 229 -9.20 -25.44 4.24
C GLY A 229 -10.61 -26.04 4.36
N MET A 230 -11.57 -25.59 3.55
CA MET A 230 -12.92 -26.15 3.57
C MET A 230 -13.00 -27.37 2.66
N ASN A 231 -13.05 -28.56 3.27
CA ASN A 231 -13.22 -29.81 2.54
C ASN A 231 -14.65 -29.93 1.96
N PRO A 232 -14.79 -30.08 0.63
CA PRO A 232 -16.09 -30.23 -0.01
C PRO A 232 -16.79 -31.50 0.47
N TRP A 233 -18.12 -31.49 0.43
CA TRP A 233 -18.92 -32.66 0.79
C TRP A 233 -18.79 -33.73 -0.30
N ASN A 234 -18.03 -34.78 -0.03
CA ASN A 234 -18.05 -36.00 -0.85
C ASN A 234 -19.25 -36.88 -0.47
N GLN A 235 -19.57 -37.87 -1.31
CA GLN A 235 -20.75 -38.73 -1.10
C GLN A 235 -20.66 -39.54 0.19
N GLU A 236 -19.50 -40.13 0.48
CA GLU A 236 -19.25 -40.90 1.70
C GLU A 236 -19.53 -40.09 2.99
N THR A 237 -19.09 -38.83 3.02
CA THR A 237 -19.35 -37.93 4.16
C THR A 237 -20.83 -37.58 4.30
N VAL A 238 -21.56 -37.50 3.18
CA VAL A 238 -23.01 -37.27 3.18
C VAL A 238 -23.75 -38.50 3.67
N ASP A 239 -23.34 -39.69 3.22
CA ASP A 239 -23.92 -40.96 3.66
C ASP A 239 -23.66 -41.18 5.15
N TYR A 240 -22.44 -40.88 5.63
CA TYR A 240 -22.11 -40.92 7.04
C TYR A 240 -22.96 -39.94 7.86
N LEU A 241 -23.13 -38.69 7.39
CA LEU A 241 -24.03 -37.73 8.02
C LEU A 241 -25.46 -38.28 8.12
N ILE A 242 -25.99 -38.91 7.07
CA ILE A 242 -27.33 -39.51 7.10
C ILE A 242 -27.40 -40.66 8.12
N SER A 243 -26.35 -41.50 8.22
CA SER A 243 -26.29 -42.55 9.24
C SER A 243 -26.27 -42.00 10.67
N LEU A 244 -25.58 -40.88 10.92
CA LEU A 244 -25.57 -40.23 12.23
C LEU A 244 -26.95 -39.69 12.59
N VAL A 245 -27.65 -39.06 11.64
CA VAL A 245 -28.98 -38.49 11.88
C VAL A 245 -30.04 -39.57 12.14
N THR A 246 -29.90 -40.73 11.50
CA THR A 246 -30.82 -41.87 11.69
C THR A 246 -30.56 -42.66 12.97
N ASN A 247 -29.31 -42.66 13.46
CA ASN A 247 -28.91 -43.37 14.67
C ASN A 247 -29.56 -42.76 15.93
N PRO A 248 -30.32 -43.56 16.73
CA PRO A 248 -30.94 -43.09 17.96
C PRO A 248 -29.97 -42.48 18.97
N GLY A 249 -28.72 -42.95 19.02
CA GLY A 249 -27.68 -42.44 19.92
C GLY A 249 -27.25 -40.99 19.66
N TYR A 250 -27.63 -40.42 18.52
CA TYR A 250 -27.38 -39.02 18.14
C TYR A 250 -28.66 -38.17 18.16
N LYS A 251 -29.77 -38.68 18.71
CA LYS A 251 -31.00 -37.92 18.95
C LYS A 251 -31.03 -37.45 20.41
N PHE A 252 -31.83 -36.42 20.67
CA PHE A 252 -32.08 -36.01 22.06
C PHE A 252 -32.86 -37.10 22.82
N PRO A 253 -32.52 -37.35 24.10
CA PRO A 253 -33.19 -38.35 24.92
C PRO A 253 -34.64 -37.96 25.23
N GLU A 254 -35.35 -38.92 25.80
CA GLU A 254 -36.80 -38.87 26.03
C GLU A 254 -37.24 -37.79 27.04
N ASP A 255 -36.33 -37.41 27.93
CA ASP A 255 -36.50 -36.41 28.98
C ASP A 255 -36.13 -34.98 28.53
N HIS A 256 -35.75 -34.77 27.26
CA HIS A 256 -35.37 -33.47 26.72
C HIS A 256 -36.53 -32.79 25.96
N ASN A 257 -36.58 -31.45 25.99
CA ASN A 257 -37.56 -30.63 25.25
C ASN A 257 -37.51 -30.77 23.70
N HIS A 258 -36.54 -31.53 23.18
CA HIS A 258 -36.33 -31.79 21.75
C HIS A 258 -36.31 -33.29 21.44
N ARG A 259 -36.97 -34.09 22.29
CA ARG A 259 -37.07 -35.54 22.21
C ARG A 259 -37.22 -36.04 20.77
N GLY A 260 -36.40 -37.01 20.40
CA GLY A 260 -36.44 -37.67 19.09
C GLY A 260 -35.93 -36.83 17.92
N LEU A 261 -35.63 -35.54 18.11
CA LEU A 261 -34.97 -34.71 17.10
C LEU A 261 -33.46 -35.00 17.09
N PRO A 262 -32.78 -34.83 15.93
CA PRO A 262 -31.33 -34.98 15.85
C PRO A 262 -30.60 -33.94 16.72
N ASN A 263 -29.64 -34.39 17.52
CA ASN A 263 -28.75 -33.52 18.29
C ASN A 263 -27.62 -33.03 17.37
N TRP A 264 -27.87 -31.88 16.72
CA TRP A 264 -26.99 -31.36 15.68
C TRP A 264 -25.59 -30.97 16.18
N GLN A 265 -25.44 -30.56 17.44
CA GLN A 265 -24.13 -30.34 18.06
C GLN A 265 -23.32 -31.63 18.07
N LYS A 266 -23.87 -32.69 18.69
CA LYS A 266 -23.20 -33.99 18.80
C LYS A 266 -22.88 -34.60 17.44
N ILE A 267 -23.81 -34.50 16.48
CA ILE A 267 -23.61 -34.97 15.11
C ILE A 267 -22.47 -34.19 14.42
N THR A 268 -22.41 -32.87 14.63
CA THR A 268 -21.38 -32.04 14.01
C THR A 268 -20.00 -32.35 14.58
N GLU A 269 -19.89 -32.53 15.90
CA GLU A 269 -18.64 -32.92 16.57
C GLU A 269 -18.13 -34.27 16.07
N GLU A 270 -19.00 -35.28 16.03
CA GLU A 270 -18.67 -36.61 15.50
C GLU A 270 -18.23 -36.54 14.02
N LEU A 271 -19.00 -35.84 13.20
CA LEU A 271 -18.70 -35.69 11.77
C LEU A 271 -17.34 -35.01 11.55
N ASN A 272 -17.07 -33.94 12.30
CA ASN A 272 -15.81 -33.20 12.23
C ASN A 272 -14.63 -34.04 12.71
N SER A 273 -14.80 -34.80 13.78
CA SER A 273 -13.78 -35.72 14.31
C SER A 273 -13.46 -36.82 13.31
N LYS A 274 -14.48 -37.52 12.79
CA LYS A 274 -14.30 -38.67 11.90
C LYS A 274 -13.78 -38.30 10.51
N CYS A 275 -14.24 -37.16 9.97
CA CYS A 275 -13.90 -36.73 8.60
C CYS A 275 -12.79 -35.67 8.55
N GLU A 276 -12.16 -35.36 9.69
CA GLU A 276 -11.13 -34.32 9.80
C GLU A 276 -11.58 -32.98 9.19
N THR A 277 -12.79 -32.54 9.54
CA THR A 277 -13.37 -31.28 9.04
C THR A 277 -13.68 -30.29 10.15
N SER A 278 -13.83 -29.01 9.81
CA SER A 278 -14.18 -27.93 10.74
C SER A 278 -15.51 -27.27 10.35
N ARG A 279 -16.59 -28.06 10.24
CA ARG A 279 -17.91 -27.58 9.80
C ARG A 279 -18.71 -27.03 10.95
N SER A 280 -19.47 -25.97 10.69
CA SER A 280 -20.44 -25.44 11.65
C SER A 280 -21.73 -26.24 11.66
N VAL A 281 -22.43 -26.26 12.81
CA VAL A 281 -23.74 -26.91 12.98
C VAL A 281 -24.73 -26.50 11.88
N ARG A 282 -24.78 -25.19 11.56
CA ARG A 282 -25.65 -24.66 10.50
C ARG A 282 -25.32 -25.24 9.12
N ALA A 283 -24.03 -25.41 8.80
CA ALA A 283 -23.61 -25.99 7.53
C ALA A 283 -24.00 -27.47 7.41
N VAL A 284 -23.85 -28.24 8.50
CA VAL A 284 -24.26 -29.65 8.58
C VAL A 284 -25.78 -29.79 8.41
N MET A 285 -26.57 -29.01 9.15
CA MET A 285 -28.03 -29.00 9.02
C MET A 285 -28.51 -28.68 7.60
N LEU A 286 -27.94 -27.63 6.99
CA LEU A 286 -28.30 -27.23 5.63
C LEU A 286 -27.96 -28.33 4.61
N LYS A 287 -26.82 -29.01 4.79
CA LYS A 287 -26.43 -30.12 3.92
C LYS A 287 -27.39 -31.29 4.07
N TYR A 288 -27.73 -31.69 5.29
CA TYR A 288 -28.69 -32.76 5.55
C TYR A 288 -30.03 -32.47 4.87
N ARG A 289 -30.62 -31.28 5.08
CA ARG A 289 -31.89 -30.88 4.44
C ARG A 289 -31.86 -31.02 2.92
N ARG A 290 -30.75 -30.65 2.28
CA ARG A 290 -30.60 -30.78 0.82
C ARG A 290 -30.45 -32.22 0.37
N ALA A 291 -29.84 -33.07 1.18
CA ALA A 291 -29.66 -34.49 0.89
C ALA A 291 -30.97 -35.28 1.09
N SER A 292 -31.78 -34.92 2.10
CA SER A 292 -33.04 -35.60 2.43
C SER A 292 -34.23 -35.21 1.54
N CYS A 293 -34.11 -34.14 0.75
CA CYS A 293 -35.16 -33.69 -0.19
C CYS A 293 -35.00 -34.28 -1.60
N ARG A 294 -34.06 -35.20 -1.81
CA ARG A 294 -33.90 -35.96 -3.05
C ARG A 294 -34.55 -37.32 -2.90
#